data_AF-A0A9W9ZYX7-F1
#
_entry.id   AF-A0A9W9ZYX7-F1
#
_cell.length_a   1.000
_cell.length_b   1.000
_cell.length_c   1.000
_cell.angle_alpha   90.00
_cell.angle_beta   90.00
_cell.angle_gamma   90.00
#
_symmetry.space_group_name_H-M   'P 1'
#
loop_
_entity.id
_entity.type
_entity.pdbx_description
1 polymer ?
#
loop_
_entity_poly.entity_id
_entity_poly.type
_entity_poly.pdbx_seq_one_letter_code
_entity_poly.pdbx_strand_id
1 'polypeptide(L)' 'MSLNGGYGDWDEWGDCSAPCGGGTQSRSRKCDNPTPQHGGKDCSGLGPVEETKECNTNECSGKRFFI' A
#
# COMPACT_ATOMS: atom_id res chain seq x y z
N MET A 1 8.46 18.46 -25.36
CA MET A 1 8.71 17.10 -24.84
C MET A 1 7.76 16.90 -23.67
N SER A 2 6.92 15.86 -23.70
CA SER A 2 6.02 15.54 -22.58
C SER A 2 6.69 14.50 -21.69
N LEU A 3 6.65 14.70 -20.37
CA LEU A 3 7.20 13.77 -19.39
C LEU A 3 6.05 13.03 -18.72
N ASN A 4 6.02 11.71 -18.85
CA ASN A 4 5.04 10.89 -18.15
C ASN A 4 5.42 10.80 -16.67
N GLY A 5 4.39 10.82 -15.83
CA GLY A 5 4.50 10.64 -14.40
C GLY A 5 4.98 9.23 -14.06
N GLY A 6 5.92 9.14 -13.14
CA GLY A 6 6.38 7.88 -12.54
C GLY A 6 6.04 7.86 -11.05
N TYR A 7 5.68 6.68 -10.56
CA TYR A 7 5.56 6.48 -9.13
C TYR A 7 6.95 6.48 -8.50
N GLY A 8 7.10 7.20 -7.40
CA GLY A 8 8.20 7.04 -6.47
C GLY A 8 8.14 5.70 -5.76
N ASP A 9 9.12 5.48 -4.88
CA ASP A 9 9.13 4.32 -4.01
C ASP A 9 7.86 4.28 -3.14
N TRP A 10 7.47 3.07 -2.78
CA TRP A 10 6.38 2.87 -1.85
C TRP A 10 6.76 3.40 -0.47
N ASP A 11 5.83 4.10 0.17
CA ASP A 11 5.94 4.42 1.58
C ASP A 11 5.97 3.13 2.42
N GLU A 12 6.46 3.26 3.65
CA GLU A 12 6.43 2.16 4.60
C GLU A 12 4.99 1.69 4.83
N TRP A 13 4.84 0.39 5.10
CA TRP A 13 3.53 -0.13 5.43
C TRP A 13 3.04 0.48 6.74
N GLY A 14 1.81 0.98 6.74
CA GLY A 14 1.15 1.43 7.96
C GLY A 14 0.95 0.29 8.95
N ASP A 15 0.59 0.65 10.18
CA ASP A 15 0.30 -0.33 11.22
C ASP A 15 -0.80 -1.31 10.79
N CYS A 16 -0.59 -2.57 11.14
CA CYS A 16 -1.60 -3.59 10.91
C CYS A 16 -2.82 -3.34 11.80
N SER A 17 -4.02 -3.40 11.21
CA SER A 17 -5.28 -3.16 11.94
C SER A 17 -5.53 -4.12 13.11
N ALA A 18 -4.93 -5.32 13.06
CA ALA A 18 -4.99 -6.30 14.14
C ALA A 18 -3.59 -6.84 14.45
N PRO A 19 -3.22 -7.02 15.73
CA PRO A 19 -1.93 -7.60 16.10
C PRO A 19 -1.85 -9.12 15.86
N CYS A 20 -3.00 -9.79 15.70
CA CYS A 20 -3.13 -11.23 15.41
C CYS A 20 -4.54 -11.52 14.90
N GLY A 21 -4.75 -12.73 14.37
CA GLY A 21 -6.07 -13.22 13.93
C GLY A 21 -6.51 -12.71 12.56
N GLY A 22 -5.59 -12.14 11.79
CA GLY A 22 -5.87 -11.49 10.51
C GLY A 22 -6.22 -10.02 10.68
N GLY A 23 -5.34 -9.16 10.18
CA GLY A 23 -5.55 -7.73 10.01
C GLY A 23 -5.20 -7.30 8.60
N THR A 24 -5.28 -6.00 8.35
CA THR A 24 -4.93 -5.36 7.08
C THR A 24 -4.03 -4.17 7.34
N GLN A 25 -3.06 -3.98 6.46
CA GLN A 25 -2.17 -2.82 6.44
C GLN A 25 -2.23 -2.20 5.05
N SER A 26 -2.16 -0.87 5.01
CA SER A 26 -2.13 -0.10 3.77
C SER A 26 -0.82 0.66 3.65
N ARG A 27 -0.41 0.92 2.41
CA ARG A 27 0.70 1.82 2.07
C ARG A 27 0.31 2.68 0.88
N SER A 28 0.94 3.84 0.76
CA SER A 28 0.76 4.76 -0.35
C SER A 28 2.07 4.98 -1.10
N ARG A 29 1.98 5.57 -2.28
CA ARG A 29 3.13 6.02 -3.07
C ARG A 29 2.77 7.30 -3.80
N LYS A 30 3.76 8.12 -4.13
CA LYS A 30 3.52 9.41 -4.81
C LYS A 30 3.89 9.33 -6.29
N CYS A 31 3.14 10.05 -7.12
CA CYS A 31 3.40 10.17 -8.56
C CYS A 31 4.31 11.38 -8.84
N ASP A 32 5.51 11.37 -8.26
CA ASP A 32 6.46 12.48 -8.28
C ASP A 32 7.84 12.10 -8.82
N ASN A 33 8.06 10.84 -9.22
CA ASN A 33 9.36 10.36 -9.66
C ASN A 33 9.32 9.69 -11.06
N PRO A 34 9.29 10.47 -12.15
CA PRO A 34 9.23 11.94 -12.21
C PRO A 34 7.80 12.48 -12.15
N THR A 35 7.61 13.74 -11.78
CA THR A 35 6.30 14.42 -11.89
C THR A 35 5.90 14.57 -13.36
N PRO A 36 4.63 14.28 -13.74
CA PRO A 36 4.18 14.47 -15.12
C PRO A 36 4.26 15.95 -15.53
N GLN A 37 4.81 16.23 -16.72
CA GLN A 37 4.96 17.59 -17.24
C GLN A 37 4.55 17.70 -18.72
N HIS A 38 4.15 18.90 -19.11
CA HIS A 38 3.81 19.26 -20.50
C HIS A 38 2.80 18.32 -21.16
N GLY A 39 1.74 17.94 -20.42
CA GLY A 39 0.69 17.04 -20.90
C GLY A 39 1.07 15.56 -20.95
N GLY A 40 2.13 15.16 -20.25
CA GLY A 40 2.45 13.74 -20.05
C GLY A 40 1.40 13.05 -19.17
N LYS A 41 1.30 11.73 -19.32
CA LYS A 41 0.32 10.92 -18.60
C LYS A 41 0.65 10.86 -17.12
N ASP A 42 -0.37 10.91 -16.28
CA ASP A 42 -0.26 10.65 -14.85
C ASP A 42 -0.05 9.14 -14.56
N CYS A 43 0.22 8.81 -13.31
CA CYS A 43 0.54 7.45 -12.90
C CYS A 43 -0.66 6.50 -12.83
N SER A 44 -1.89 6.93 -13.15
CA SER A 44 -3.08 6.07 -13.11
C SER A 44 -2.95 4.85 -14.02
N GLY A 45 -2.18 4.96 -15.11
CA GLY A 45 -1.90 3.85 -16.03
C GLY A 45 -0.86 2.84 -15.51
N LEU A 46 -0.13 3.17 -14.45
CA LEU A 46 0.92 2.33 -13.86
C LEU A 46 0.40 1.49 -12.68
N GLY A 47 -0.81 1.78 -12.18
CA GLY A 47 -1.44 1.08 -11.08
C GLY A 47 -1.97 2.02 -10.00
N PRO A 48 -2.45 1.47 -8.87
CA PRO A 48 -3.07 2.27 -7.82
C PRO A 48 -2.03 3.07 -7.02
N VAL A 49 -2.47 4.18 -6.46
CA VAL A 49 -1.69 5.07 -5.57
C VAL A 49 -1.58 4.52 -4.14
N GLU A 50 -2.52 3.64 -3.76
CA GLU A 50 -2.54 2.94 -2.49
C GLU A 50 -2.60 1.42 -2.70
N GLU A 51 -2.00 0.68 -1.81
CA GLU A 51 -2.03 -0.77 -1.79
C GLU A 51 -2.40 -1.26 -0.38
N THR A 52 -3.27 -2.27 -0.33
CA THR A 52 -3.70 -2.91 0.92
C THR A 52 -3.34 -4.38 0.86
N LYS A 53 -2.79 -4.91 1.96
CA LYS A 53 -2.51 -6.34 2.10
C LYS A 53 -2.91 -6.86 3.48
N GLU A 54 -3.09 -8.17 3.57
CA GLU A 54 -3.29 -8.85 4.84
C GLU A 54 -2.01 -8.90 5.66
N CYS A 55 -2.17 -8.83 6.98
CA CYS A 55 -1.09 -8.83 7.95
C CYS A 55 -1.52 -9.55 9.22
N ASN A 56 -0.56 -10.02 10.01
CA ASN A 56 -0.82 -10.69 11.28
C ASN A 56 -1.89 -11.80 11.19
N THR A 57 -1.84 -12.59 10.11
CA THR A 57 -2.73 -13.74 9.87
C THR A 57 -2.48 -14.91 10.82
N ASN A 58 -1.47 -14.80 11.68
CA ASN A 58 -1.19 -15.74 12.75
C ASN A 58 -2.34 -15.76 13.76
N GLU A 59 -2.68 -16.94 14.29
CA GLU A 59 -3.73 -17.05 15.29
C GLU A 59 -3.39 -16.29 16.57
N CYS A 60 -4.40 -15.63 17.15
CA CYS A 60 -4.26 -15.03 18.46
C CYS A 60 -4.22 -16.11 19.54
N SER A 61 -3.17 -16.13 20.36
CA SER A 61 -2.99 -17.08 21.48
C SER A 61 -4.09 -17.02 22.56
N GLY A 62 -5.03 -16.07 22.48
CA GLY A 62 -6.17 -15.92 23.38
C GLY A 62 -7.39 -16.80 23.06
N LYS A 63 -7.37 -17.57 21.96
CA LYS A 63 -8.40 -18.59 21.70
C LYS A 63 -8.08 -19.85 22.50
N ARG A 64 -8.09 -19.72 23.83
CA ARG A 64 -8.08 -20.87 24.74
C ARG A 64 -9.40 -21.60 24.50
N PHE A 65 -9.34 -22.64 23.68
CA PHE A 65 -10.42 -23.57 23.40
C PHE A 65 -10.98 -24.02 24.77
N PHE A 66 -12.12 -23.45 25.18
CA PHE A 66 -12.82 -23.90 26.36
C PHE A 66 -13.55 -25.19 25.98
N ILE A 67 -12.86 -26.30 26.27
CA ILE A 67 -13.30 -27.70 26.42
C ILE A 67 -14.06 -28.35 25.26
#